data_AF-A0A931AFP0-F1
#
_entry.id   AF-A0A931AFP0-F1
#
_cell.length_a   1.000
_cell.length_b   1.000
_cell.length_c   1.000
_cell.angle_alpha   90.00
_cell.angle_beta   90.00
_cell.angle_gamma   90.00
#
_symmetry.space_group_name_H-M   'P 1'
#
loop_
_entity.id
_entity.type
_entity.pdbx_description
1 polymer ?
#
loop_
_entity_poly.entity_id
_entity_poly.type
_entity_poly.pdbx_seq_one_letter_code
_entity_poly.pdbx_strand_id
1 'polypeptide(L)'
;MPVSSWAHDAFGQRAQLVRRSIAEALAVALENARDAQQVARTDHQHPFGFTLMSRKFEALAEAFEELGDVRIVKPAGSPHELVLLDGKLLFPFRYARDRSVSVMSARIGDGRPSALVQALFNRFGPEPAMRQLALQDVAPHAVPVAEALAGLPEGTSLVLIAYACNAHAGLLDAWWGEAELLDRTGSLRWHHCEEIPLTEAAPAAPATAPAAAFDQGVLPTPSLNTHTGARRLATPLGEATPIRPEAASGE
;
A
#
# COMPACT_ATOMS: atom_id res chain seq x y z
N MET A 1 -23.47 -5.01 -1.31
CA MET A 1 -24.01 -3.65 -1.15
C MET A 1 -23.85 -2.87 -2.46
N PRO A 2 -24.88 -2.15 -2.93
CA PRO A 2 -24.74 -1.23 -4.06
C PRO A 2 -23.67 -0.16 -3.79
N VAL A 3 -23.11 0.44 -4.84
CA VAL A 3 -22.19 1.59 -4.71
C VAL A 3 -23.01 2.79 -4.24
N SER A 4 -22.48 3.59 -3.32
CA SER A 4 -23.10 4.87 -2.97
C SER A 4 -22.99 5.86 -4.14
N SER A 5 -23.75 6.95 -4.10
CA SER A 5 -23.59 8.04 -5.07
C SER A 5 -22.18 8.63 -5.00
N TRP A 6 -21.63 8.86 -3.80
CA TRP A 6 -20.29 9.39 -3.62
C TRP A 6 -19.22 8.51 -4.29
N ALA A 7 -19.24 7.20 -4.05
CA ALA A 7 -18.23 6.32 -4.62
C ALA A 7 -18.37 6.23 -6.16
N HIS A 8 -19.59 6.33 -6.68
CA HIS A 8 -19.83 6.44 -8.12
C HIS A 8 -19.31 7.77 -8.69
N ASP A 9 -19.49 8.89 -7.99
CA ASP A 9 -18.98 10.19 -8.40
C ASP A 9 -17.43 10.23 -8.34
N ALA A 10 -16.83 9.53 -7.37
CA ALA A 10 -15.39 9.48 -7.16
C ALA A 10 -14.65 8.57 -8.15
N PHE A 11 -15.21 7.41 -8.50
CA PHE A 11 -14.54 6.34 -9.26
C PHE A 11 -15.34 5.85 -10.48
N GLY A 12 -16.46 6.50 -10.79
CA GLY A 12 -17.33 6.16 -11.92
C GLY A 12 -17.88 4.74 -11.85
N GLN A 13 -17.88 4.08 -13.00
CA GLN A 13 -18.34 2.69 -13.13
C GLN A 13 -17.45 1.67 -12.39
N ARG A 14 -16.22 2.06 -12.04
CA ARG A 14 -15.24 1.17 -11.40
C ARG A 14 -15.33 1.14 -9.88
N ALA A 15 -16.18 1.96 -9.27
CA ALA A 15 -16.27 2.09 -7.82
C ALA A 15 -16.38 0.75 -7.05
N GLN A 16 -17.14 -0.23 -7.56
CA GLN A 16 -17.19 -1.58 -6.95
C GLN A 16 -15.84 -2.31 -7.02
N LEU A 17 -15.16 -2.22 -8.17
CA LEU A 17 -13.86 -2.85 -8.37
C LEU A 17 -12.83 -2.21 -7.45
N VAL A 18 -12.76 -0.88 -7.41
CA VAL A 18 -11.83 -0.13 -6.54
C VAL A 18 -12.06 -0.50 -5.07
N ARG A 19 -13.31 -0.52 -4.61
CA ARG A 19 -13.65 -0.90 -3.24
C ARG A 19 -13.17 -2.31 -2.89
N ARG A 20 -13.33 -3.26 -3.81
CA ARG A 20 -12.89 -4.65 -3.63
C ARG A 20 -11.36 -4.76 -3.64
N SER A 21 -10.70 -4.13 -4.62
CA SER A 21 -9.23 -4.12 -4.73
C SER A 21 -8.57 -3.50 -3.50
N ILE A 22 -9.16 -2.46 -2.89
CA ILE A 22 -8.69 -1.92 -1.61
C ILE A 22 -8.78 -2.97 -0.49
N ALA A 23 -9.91 -3.67 -0.37
CA ALA A 23 -10.09 -4.70 0.67
C ALA A 23 -9.08 -5.84 0.50
N GLU A 24 -8.89 -6.32 -0.73
CA GLU A 24 -7.93 -7.37 -1.09
C GLU A 24 -6.49 -6.94 -0.83
N ALA A 25 -6.10 -5.72 -1.23
CA ALA A 25 -4.78 -5.15 -0.96
C ALA A 25 -4.48 -5.04 0.54
N LEU A 26 -5.46 -4.57 1.33
CA LEU A 26 -5.32 -4.52 2.79
C LEU A 26 -5.16 -5.92 3.39
N ALA A 27 -5.95 -6.90 2.93
CA ALA A 27 -5.84 -8.28 3.40
C ALA A 27 -4.43 -8.83 3.16
N VAL A 28 -3.89 -8.70 1.94
CA VAL A 28 -2.53 -9.12 1.59
C VAL A 28 -1.47 -8.43 2.45
N ALA A 29 -1.57 -7.10 2.62
CA ALA A 29 -0.61 -6.35 3.43
C ALA A 29 -0.61 -6.81 4.89
N LEU A 30 -1.78 -7.12 5.44
CA LEU A 30 -1.93 -7.59 6.81
C LEU A 30 -1.49 -9.04 7.00
N GLU A 31 -1.77 -9.92 6.05
CA GLU A 31 -1.27 -11.30 6.05
C GLU A 31 0.26 -11.31 6.06
N ASN A 32 0.91 -10.54 5.17
CA ASN A 32 2.36 -10.39 5.16
C ASN A 32 2.92 -9.89 6.50
N ALA A 33 2.22 -8.95 7.15
CA ALA A 33 2.62 -8.45 8.46
C ALA A 33 2.45 -9.49 9.58
N ARG A 34 1.42 -10.33 9.50
CA ARG A 34 1.20 -11.45 10.45
C ARG A 34 2.26 -12.52 10.27
N ASP A 35 2.61 -12.87 9.04
CA ASP A 35 3.66 -13.85 8.76
C ASP A 35 5.00 -13.38 9.32
N ALA A 36 5.34 -12.10 9.12
CA ALA A 36 6.53 -11.50 9.73
C ALA A 36 6.53 -11.60 11.27
N GLN A 37 5.37 -11.38 11.92
CA GLN A 37 5.22 -11.53 13.37
C GLN A 37 5.42 -12.99 13.82
N GLN A 38 4.84 -13.95 13.10
CA GLN A 38 4.93 -15.36 13.42
C GLN A 38 6.37 -15.89 13.29
N VAL A 39 7.05 -15.52 12.20
CA VAL A 39 8.44 -15.94 11.95
C VAL A 39 9.40 -15.34 12.97
N ALA A 40 9.17 -14.09 13.39
CA ALA A 40 10.03 -13.42 14.36
C ALA A 40 10.02 -14.06 15.77
N ARG A 41 8.99 -14.84 16.11
CA ARG A 41 8.86 -15.57 17.39
C ARG A 41 9.15 -14.70 18.62
N THR A 42 8.62 -13.48 18.61
CA THR A 42 8.74 -12.52 19.71
C THR A 42 7.36 -12.02 20.12
N ASP A 43 7.23 -11.67 21.41
CA ASP A 43 6.02 -11.03 21.95
C ASP A 43 5.93 -9.54 21.56
N HIS A 44 7.02 -8.95 21.06
CA HIS A 44 7.02 -7.57 20.58
C HIS A 44 6.26 -7.44 19.26
N GLN A 45 5.41 -6.43 19.13
CA GLN A 45 4.64 -6.14 17.90
C GLN A 45 5.43 -5.37 16.83
N HIS A 46 6.74 -5.19 17.01
CA HIS A 46 7.59 -4.48 16.06
C HIS A 46 7.58 -5.12 14.66
N PRO A 47 7.74 -6.45 14.50
CA PRO A 47 7.71 -7.08 13.18
C PRO A 47 6.40 -6.82 12.44
N PHE A 48 5.25 -7.00 13.11
CA PHE A 48 3.95 -6.68 12.53
C PHE A 48 3.85 -5.21 12.11
N GLY A 49 4.19 -4.29 13.01
CA GLY A 49 4.05 -2.84 12.78
C GLY A 49 4.95 -2.32 11.66
N PHE A 50 6.22 -2.72 11.65
CA PHE A 50 7.19 -2.27 10.64
C PHE A 50 6.85 -2.81 9.25
N THR A 51 6.50 -4.09 9.14
CA THR A 51 6.10 -4.68 7.84
C THR A 51 4.84 -4.00 7.30
N LEU A 52 3.83 -3.80 8.16
CA LEU A 52 2.57 -3.16 7.75
C LEU A 52 2.76 -1.70 7.34
N MET A 53 3.76 -1.00 7.88
CA MET A 53 4.01 0.41 7.57
C MET A 53 4.31 0.64 6.09
N SER A 54 5.05 -0.27 5.45
CA SER A 54 5.35 -0.22 4.01
C SER A 54 4.37 -1.04 3.19
N ARG A 55 4.06 -2.27 3.62
CA ARG A 55 3.27 -3.20 2.80
C ARG A 55 1.87 -2.72 2.45
N LYS A 56 1.23 -1.90 3.29
CA LYS A 56 -0.10 -1.33 2.97
C LYS A 56 -0.10 -0.42 1.74
N PHE A 57 1.02 0.25 1.46
CA PHE A 57 1.17 1.11 0.28
C PHE A 57 1.54 0.28 -0.94
N GLU A 58 2.50 -0.64 -0.78
CA GLU A 58 2.94 -1.54 -1.85
C GLU A 58 1.80 -2.43 -2.36
N ALA A 59 1.03 -3.06 -1.46
CA ALA A 59 -0.09 -3.92 -1.85
C ALA A 59 -1.20 -3.14 -2.59
N LEU A 60 -1.42 -1.87 -2.24
CA LEU A 60 -2.32 -1.01 -3.02
C LEU A 60 -1.74 -0.74 -4.40
N ALA A 61 -0.46 -0.36 -4.51
CA ALA A 61 0.17 -0.13 -5.80
C ALA A 61 0.11 -1.38 -6.70
N GLU A 62 0.43 -2.56 -6.16
CA GLU A 62 0.35 -3.86 -6.84
C GLU A 62 -1.09 -4.17 -7.30
N ALA A 63 -2.09 -3.99 -6.42
CA ALA A 63 -3.50 -4.28 -6.75
C ALA A 63 -4.08 -3.39 -7.87
N PHE A 64 -3.49 -2.22 -8.07
CA PHE A 64 -3.92 -1.24 -9.05
C PHE A 64 -3.01 -1.15 -10.29
N GLU A 65 -1.90 -1.89 -10.34
CA GLU A 65 -0.93 -1.83 -11.45
C GLU A 65 -1.52 -2.29 -12.79
N GLU A 66 -2.40 -3.29 -12.76
CA GLU A 66 -3.07 -3.82 -13.97
C GLU A 66 -4.21 -2.92 -14.49
N LEU A 67 -4.63 -1.93 -13.69
CA LEU A 67 -5.58 -0.91 -14.12
C LEU A 67 -4.79 0.16 -14.88
N GLY A 68 -4.80 0.05 -16.23
CA GLY A 68 -3.93 0.81 -17.14
C GLY A 68 -4.00 2.36 -17.11
N ASP A 69 -4.78 2.94 -16.20
CA ASP A 69 -4.90 4.38 -15.95
C ASP A 69 -4.51 4.79 -14.52
N VAL A 70 -3.76 3.92 -13.83
CA VAL A 70 -3.22 4.19 -12.50
C VAL A 70 -1.84 4.84 -12.59
N ARG A 71 -1.63 5.87 -11.78
CA ARG A 71 -0.32 6.51 -11.61
C ARG A 71 0.18 6.27 -10.20
N ILE A 72 1.36 5.65 -10.08
CA ILE A 72 2.07 5.54 -8.81
C ILE A 72 2.88 6.82 -8.57
N VAL A 73 2.65 7.46 -7.44
CA VAL A 73 3.30 8.72 -7.03
C VAL A 73 4.23 8.44 -5.87
N LYS A 74 5.50 8.82 -5.99
CA LYS A 74 6.50 8.66 -4.93
C LYS A 74 6.95 10.03 -4.43
N PRO A 75 6.37 10.54 -3.32
CA PRO A 75 6.77 11.84 -2.78
C PRO A 75 8.23 11.83 -2.32
N ALA A 76 9.00 12.86 -2.68
CA ALA A 76 10.39 12.99 -2.26
C ALA A 76 10.49 13.00 -0.72
N GLY A 77 11.41 12.22 -0.17
CA GLY A 77 11.58 12.08 1.28
C GLY A 77 10.58 11.13 1.95
N SER A 78 9.70 10.46 1.19
CA SER A 78 8.85 9.38 1.67
C SER A 78 9.26 8.04 1.04
N PRO A 79 9.38 6.95 1.82
CA PRO A 79 9.53 5.61 1.25
C PRO A 79 8.21 5.08 0.64
N HIS A 80 7.09 5.74 0.91
CA HIS A 80 5.75 5.27 0.54
C HIS A 80 5.35 5.70 -0.87
N GLU A 81 4.77 4.77 -1.60
CA GLU A 81 4.17 4.96 -2.91
C GLU A 81 2.66 5.16 -2.75
N LEU A 82 2.13 6.20 -3.38
CA LEU A 82 0.72 6.56 -3.33
C LEU A 82 0.06 6.26 -4.68
N VAL A 83 -1.12 5.67 -4.63
CA VAL A 83 -1.91 5.36 -5.82
C VAL A 83 -2.75 6.59 -6.17
N LEU A 84 -2.57 7.12 -7.39
CA LEU A 84 -3.46 8.08 -8.01
C LEU A 84 -4.32 7.37 -9.05
N LEU A 85 -5.63 7.32 -8.80
CA LEU A 85 -6.63 6.67 -9.65
C LEU A 85 -7.80 7.63 -9.85
N ASP A 86 -8.19 7.94 -11.08
CA ASP A 86 -9.31 8.86 -11.38
C ASP A 86 -9.18 10.25 -10.70
N GLY A 87 -7.94 10.75 -10.56
CA GLY A 87 -7.69 11.99 -9.81
C GLY A 87 -7.90 11.86 -8.30
N LYS A 88 -8.06 10.65 -7.78
CA LYS A 88 -8.15 10.33 -6.35
C LYS A 88 -6.83 9.77 -5.86
N LEU A 89 -6.21 10.46 -4.92
CA LEU A 89 -5.00 10.01 -4.26
C LEU A 89 -5.38 9.16 -3.04
N LEU A 90 -5.03 7.89 -3.05
CA LEU A 90 -5.42 6.94 -2.00
C LEU A 90 -4.39 6.95 -0.86
N PHE A 91 -4.87 7.08 0.38
CA PHE A 91 -4.02 7.11 1.56
C PHE A 91 -4.49 6.13 2.66
N PRO A 92 -3.83 4.97 2.83
CA PRO A 92 -4.14 4.01 3.88
C PRO A 92 -3.54 4.39 5.25
N PHE A 93 -4.36 4.32 6.29
CA PHE A 93 -3.90 4.45 7.67
C PHE A 93 -4.68 3.57 8.64
N ARG A 94 -3.98 3.09 9.67
CA ARG A 94 -4.59 2.33 10.76
C ARG A 94 -5.19 3.31 11.76
N TYR A 95 -6.51 3.28 11.96
CA TYR A 95 -7.18 4.14 12.94
C TYR A 95 -7.38 3.46 14.30
N ALA A 96 -7.41 2.12 14.34
CA ALA A 96 -7.62 1.36 15.57
C ALA A 96 -6.93 0.00 15.57
N ARG A 97 -6.74 -0.57 16.76
CA ARG A 97 -6.20 -1.94 16.95
C ARG A 97 -7.30 -2.99 17.18
N ASP A 98 -8.51 -2.53 17.44
CA ASP A 98 -9.71 -3.32 17.70
C ASP A 98 -10.96 -2.53 17.25
N ARG A 99 -12.16 -3.09 17.49
CA ARG A 99 -13.45 -2.48 17.13
C ARG A 99 -14.04 -1.57 18.22
N SER A 100 -13.27 -1.20 19.25
CA SER A 100 -13.76 -0.33 20.33
C SER A 100 -13.79 1.16 19.95
N VAL A 101 -13.00 1.54 18.94
CA VAL A 101 -12.92 2.91 18.44
C VAL A 101 -13.81 3.05 17.21
N SER A 102 -14.66 4.07 17.19
CA SER A 102 -15.44 4.41 16.01
C SER A 102 -14.56 5.11 14.97
N VAL A 103 -14.73 4.76 13.69
CA VAL A 103 -14.06 5.46 12.57
C VAL A 103 -14.38 6.96 12.56
N MET A 104 -15.55 7.38 13.08
CA MET A 104 -15.92 8.80 13.19
C MET A 104 -15.00 9.59 14.13
N SER A 105 -14.29 8.90 15.01
CA SER A 105 -13.28 9.46 15.94
C SER A 105 -11.84 9.15 15.52
N ALA A 106 -11.64 8.73 14.25
CA ALA A 106 -10.35 8.32 13.74
C ALA A 106 -9.28 9.42 13.85
N ARG A 107 -8.05 8.99 14.10
CA ARG A 107 -6.85 9.83 14.16
C ARG A 107 -5.74 9.24 13.30
N ILE A 108 -5.00 10.09 12.61
CA ILE A 108 -3.83 9.64 11.84
C ILE A 108 -2.60 9.58 12.75
N GLY A 109 -2.25 8.36 13.12
CA GLY A 109 -1.11 8.08 14.01
C GLY A 109 -1.40 8.39 15.48
N ASP A 110 -0.42 8.09 16.33
CA ASP A 110 -0.51 8.26 17.78
C ASP A 110 -0.01 9.65 18.25
N GLY A 111 0.21 10.60 17.33
CA GLY A 111 0.84 11.89 17.63
C GLY A 111 0.79 12.89 16.48
N ARG A 112 1.84 13.71 16.32
CA ARG A 112 1.90 14.72 15.26
C ARG A 112 1.94 14.05 13.88
N PRO A 113 1.02 14.37 12.95
CA PRO A 113 1.06 13.86 11.59
C PRO A 113 2.39 14.16 10.91
N SER A 114 2.87 13.25 10.05
CA SER A 114 4.13 13.44 9.32
C SER A 114 4.05 14.63 8.35
N ALA A 115 5.20 15.11 7.88
CA ALA A 115 5.26 16.16 6.85
C ALA A 115 4.50 15.75 5.57
N LEU A 116 4.55 14.47 5.19
CA LEU A 116 3.76 13.91 4.11
C LEU A 116 2.27 14.07 4.36
N VAL A 117 1.77 13.61 5.51
CA VAL A 117 0.34 13.71 5.83
C VAL A 117 -0.10 15.18 5.81
N GLN A 118 0.64 16.08 6.45
CA GLN A 118 0.31 17.50 6.43
C GLN A 118 0.26 18.07 5.00
N ALA A 119 1.22 17.73 4.14
CA ALA A 119 1.24 18.17 2.75
C ALA A 119 0.06 17.60 1.92
N LEU A 120 -0.32 16.35 2.15
CA LEU A 120 -1.46 15.71 1.49
C LEU A 120 -2.78 16.42 1.84
N PHE A 121 -3.03 16.64 3.13
CA PHE A 121 -4.26 17.31 3.58
C PHE A 121 -4.30 18.77 3.14
N ASN A 122 -3.19 19.50 3.25
CA ASN A 122 -3.15 20.92 2.88
C ASN A 122 -3.44 21.16 1.39
N ARG A 123 -3.20 20.17 0.53
CA ARG A 123 -3.30 20.33 -0.92
C ARG A 123 -4.47 19.60 -1.56
N PHE A 124 -4.74 18.37 -1.11
CA PHE A 124 -5.72 17.48 -1.73
C PHE A 124 -6.88 17.14 -0.79
N GLY A 125 -6.78 17.53 0.49
CA GLY A 125 -7.87 17.36 1.44
C GLY A 125 -9.02 18.33 1.16
N PRO A 126 -10.23 18.04 1.67
CA PRO A 126 -11.34 18.99 1.68
C PRO A 126 -10.94 20.30 2.36
N GLU A 127 -11.56 21.40 1.91
CA GLU A 127 -11.36 22.71 2.53
C GLU A 127 -11.78 22.69 4.02
N PRO A 128 -10.87 23.04 4.96
CA PRO A 128 -11.19 22.99 6.38
C PRO A 128 -12.30 23.99 6.73
N ALA A 129 -13.36 23.55 7.41
CA ALA A 129 -14.42 24.49 7.82
C ALA A 129 -13.95 25.52 8.87
N MET A 130 -12.83 25.28 9.55
CA MET A 130 -12.23 26.23 10.48
C MET A 130 -10.70 26.25 10.33
N ARG A 131 -10.18 27.31 9.71
CA ARG A 131 -8.73 27.55 9.62
C ARG A 131 -8.27 28.27 10.89
N GLN A 132 -7.65 27.55 11.80
CA GLN A 132 -6.92 28.19 12.90
C GLN A 132 -5.67 28.86 12.30
N LEU A 133 -5.55 30.20 12.42
CA LEU A 133 -4.34 30.92 12.01
C LEU A 133 -3.16 30.39 12.82
N ALA A 134 -2.38 29.49 12.23
CA ALA A 134 -1.14 29.02 12.80
C ALA A 134 0.00 29.90 12.31
N LEU A 135 0.89 30.31 13.22
CA LEU A 135 2.23 30.79 12.87
C LEU A 135 2.92 29.70 12.04
N GLN A 136 3.36 30.08 10.85
CA GLN A 136 3.81 29.17 9.81
C GLN A 136 5.21 28.66 10.13
N ASP A 137 5.28 27.61 10.92
CA ASP A 137 6.53 26.89 11.16
C ASP A 137 6.66 25.80 10.09
N VAL A 138 7.15 26.19 8.91
CA VAL A 138 7.40 25.26 7.79
C VAL A 138 8.62 24.43 8.15
N ALA A 139 8.39 23.19 8.58
CA ALA A 139 9.48 22.25 8.83
C ALA A 139 10.29 22.04 7.53
N PRO A 140 11.63 21.95 7.58
CA PRO A 140 12.48 21.85 6.38
C PRO A 140 12.16 20.63 5.49
N HIS A 141 11.60 19.56 6.06
CA HIS A 141 11.16 18.38 5.31
C HIS A 141 9.79 18.54 4.61
N ALA A 142 9.04 19.61 4.88
CA ALA A 142 7.76 19.87 4.23
C ALA A 142 7.93 20.39 2.78
N VAL A 143 9.03 21.09 2.50
CA VAL A 143 9.29 21.69 1.16
C VAL A 143 9.52 20.62 0.09
N PRO A 144 10.42 19.62 0.26
CA PRO A 144 10.65 18.59 -0.76
C PRO A 144 9.40 17.73 -1.03
N VAL A 145 8.61 17.46 0.00
CA VAL A 145 7.35 16.72 -0.12
C VAL A 145 6.33 17.52 -0.94
N ALA A 146 6.17 18.81 -0.67
CA ALA A 146 5.23 19.67 -1.38
C ALA A 146 5.60 19.80 -2.87
N GLU A 147 6.90 19.90 -3.18
CA GLU A 147 7.43 19.91 -4.55
C GLU A 147 7.16 18.59 -5.27
N ALA A 148 7.35 17.44 -4.63
CA ALA A 148 7.08 16.15 -5.26
C ALA A 148 5.58 15.95 -5.57
N LEU A 149 4.70 16.57 -4.78
CA LEU A 149 3.28 16.59 -5.04
C LEU A 149 2.89 17.66 -6.09
N ALA A 150 3.78 18.62 -6.43
CA ALA A 150 3.56 19.72 -7.41
C ALA A 150 3.06 19.25 -8.76
N GLY A 151 3.59 18.15 -9.27
CA GLY A 151 3.25 17.61 -10.58
C GLY A 151 1.97 16.76 -10.65
N LEU A 152 1.12 16.79 -9.62
CA LEU A 152 -0.18 16.12 -9.67
C LEU A 152 -1.24 17.00 -10.36
N PRO A 153 -2.17 16.41 -11.16
CA PRO A 153 -3.18 17.16 -11.88
C PRO A 153 -4.02 18.07 -10.98
N GLU A 154 -4.45 19.21 -11.51
CA GLU A 154 -5.46 20.04 -10.87
C GLU A 154 -6.75 19.25 -10.66
N GLY A 155 -7.46 19.50 -9.56
CA GLY A 155 -8.64 18.74 -9.18
C GLY A 155 -8.36 17.38 -8.52
N THR A 156 -7.09 17.03 -8.29
CA THR A 156 -6.75 15.85 -7.47
C THR A 156 -7.32 16.01 -6.06
N SER A 157 -7.96 14.95 -5.54
CA SER A 157 -8.54 14.92 -4.19
C SER A 157 -8.05 13.72 -3.39
N LEU A 158 -7.98 13.87 -2.08
CA LEU A 158 -7.49 12.85 -1.15
C LEU A 158 -8.64 11.93 -0.71
N VAL A 159 -8.48 10.63 -0.92
CA VAL A 159 -9.37 9.60 -0.37
C VAL A 159 -8.61 8.83 0.70
N LEU A 160 -9.13 8.89 1.92
CA LEU A 160 -8.58 8.15 3.04
C LEU A 160 -9.12 6.73 3.06
N ILE A 161 -8.25 5.78 3.40
CA ILE A 161 -8.60 4.39 3.64
C ILE A 161 -8.26 4.10 5.11
N ALA A 162 -9.27 4.15 5.97
CA ALA A 162 -9.13 3.92 7.39
C ALA A 162 -9.40 2.45 7.71
N TYR A 163 -8.46 1.76 8.35
CA TYR A 163 -8.65 0.37 8.75
C TYR A 163 -8.34 0.10 10.23
N ALA A 164 -9.04 -0.87 10.81
CA ALA A 164 -8.76 -1.40 12.14
C ALA A 164 -8.11 -2.78 12.00
N CYS A 165 -7.03 -3.03 12.72
CA CYS A 165 -6.36 -4.33 12.65
C CYS A 165 -5.43 -4.63 13.82
N ASN A 166 -5.17 -5.91 14.05
CA ASN A 166 -4.09 -6.36 14.92
C ASN A 166 -3.46 -7.67 14.43
N ALA A 167 -2.30 -8.02 15.00
CA ALA A 167 -1.54 -9.21 14.60
C ALA A 167 -2.29 -10.54 14.86
N HIS A 168 -3.25 -10.56 15.78
CA HIS A 168 -3.96 -11.78 16.15
C HIS A 168 -5.17 -12.05 15.25
N ALA A 169 -6.01 -11.03 15.02
CA ALA A 169 -7.26 -11.11 14.28
C ALA A 169 -7.16 -10.65 12.82
N GLY A 170 -6.09 -9.94 12.44
CA GLY A 170 -5.91 -9.46 11.08
C GLY A 170 -6.74 -8.21 10.82
N LEU A 171 -7.33 -8.11 9.63
CA LEU A 171 -8.19 -7.00 9.24
C LEU A 171 -9.53 -7.13 9.97
N LEU A 172 -9.88 -6.11 10.75
CA LEU A 172 -11.11 -6.10 11.54
C LEU A 172 -12.19 -5.24 10.94
N ASP A 173 -11.80 -4.13 10.34
CA ASP A 173 -12.70 -3.12 9.81
C ASP A 173 -11.98 -2.27 8.76
N ALA A 174 -12.71 -1.76 7.78
CA ALA A 174 -12.19 -0.89 6.74
C ALA A 174 -13.25 0.09 6.25
N TRP A 175 -12.83 1.33 6.05
CA TRP A 175 -13.67 2.45 5.65
C TRP A 175 -12.91 3.30 4.64
N TRP A 176 -13.65 3.96 3.77
CA TRP A 176 -13.10 4.99 2.90
C TRP A 176 -13.95 6.25 2.86
N GLY A 177 -13.33 7.34 2.44
CA GLY A 177 -14.04 8.59 2.25
C GLY A 177 -13.12 9.79 2.24
N GLU A 178 -13.75 10.95 2.40
CA GLU A 178 -13.11 12.25 2.43
C GLU A 178 -13.20 12.81 3.85
N ALA A 179 -12.07 13.27 4.38
CA ALA A 179 -12.04 13.92 5.68
C ALA A 179 -11.05 15.07 5.65
N GLU A 180 -11.32 16.09 6.45
CA GLU A 180 -10.35 17.14 6.75
C GLU A 180 -9.54 16.80 8.01
N LEU A 181 -8.32 17.32 8.08
CA LEU A 181 -7.45 17.25 9.25
C LEU A 181 -7.74 18.45 10.15
N LEU A 182 -8.26 18.19 11.36
CA LEU A 182 -8.70 19.23 12.28
C LEU A 182 -7.54 19.90 13.01
N ASP A 183 -6.50 19.14 13.35
CA ASP A 183 -5.45 19.59 14.24
C ASP A 183 -4.10 18.91 13.97
N ARG A 184 -3.06 19.43 14.65
CA ARG A 184 -1.70 18.87 14.60
C ARG A 184 -1.55 17.56 15.39
N THR A 185 -2.63 17.02 15.94
CA THR A 185 -2.64 15.75 16.70
C THR A 185 -3.25 14.60 15.91
N GLY A 186 -3.65 14.86 14.66
CA GLY A 186 -4.12 13.85 13.72
C GLY A 186 -5.64 13.64 13.70
N SER A 187 -6.42 14.43 14.45
CA SER A 187 -7.88 14.26 14.51
C SER A 187 -8.54 14.57 13.16
N LEU A 188 -9.49 13.74 12.76
CA LEU A 188 -10.19 13.87 11.49
C LEU A 188 -11.66 14.28 11.69
N ARG A 189 -12.21 15.00 10.71
CA ARG A 189 -13.66 15.13 10.50
C ARG A 189 -14.03 14.63 9.12
N TRP A 190 -14.84 13.59 9.07
CA TRP A 190 -15.34 13.02 7.82
C TRP A 190 -16.40 13.90 7.20
N HIS A 191 -16.23 14.21 5.92
CA HIS A 191 -17.25 14.83 5.06
C HIS A 191 -18.14 13.75 4.43
N HIS A 192 -17.50 12.66 4.03
CA HIS A 192 -18.16 11.42 3.61
C HIS A 192 -17.37 10.24 4.16
N CYS A 193 -18.06 9.20 4.60
CA CYS A 193 -17.43 7.97 5.06
C CYS A 193 -18.40 6.81 4.87
N GLU A 194 -17.91 5.73 4.28
CA GLU A 194 -18.68 4.50 4.12
C GLU A 194 -17.78 3.28 4.31
N GLU A 195 -18.40 2.18 4.70
CA GLU A 195 -17.72 0.92 4.97
C GLU A 195 -17.24 0.28 3.66
N ILE A 196 -16.04 -0.30 3.71
CA ILE A 196 -15.52 -1.22 2.71
C ILE A 196 -15.87 -2.63 3.20
N PRO A 197 -16.82 -3.34 2.55
CA PRO A 197 -17.19 -4.68 2.97
C PRO A 197 -15.97 -5.60 2.87
N LEU A 198 -15.60 -6.20 4.00
CA LEU A 198 -14.57 -7.21 4.05
C LEU A 198 -15.21 -8.55 3.65
N THR A 199 -14.70 -9.18 2.60
CA THR A 199 -15.03 -10.57 2.34
C THR A 199 -14.42 -11.38 3.49
N GLU A 200 -15.24 -12.09 4.26
CA GLU A 200 -14.70 -13.15 5.13
C GLU A 200 -13.87 -14.05 4.24
N ALA A 201 -12.57 -14.15 4.52
CA ALA A 201 -11.70 -15.08 3.83
C ALA A 201 -12.42 -16.43 3.83
N ALA A 202 -12.68 -16.98 2.64
CA ALA A 202 -13.19 -18.33 2.52
C ALA A 202 -12.30 -19.20 3.42
N PRO A 203 -12.87 -20.09 4.26
CA PRO A 203 -12.08 -20.91 5.15
C PRO A 203 -10.97 -21.53 4.33
N ALA A 204 -9.73 -21.31 4.75
CA ALA A 204 -8.56 -21.84 4.08
C ALA A 204 -8.86 -23.28 3.69
N ALA A 205 -8.76 -23.59 2.40
CA ALA A 205 -8.90 -24.97 1.93
C ALA A 205 -8.08 -25.85 2.89
N PRO A 206 -8.65 -26.97 3.38
CA PRO A 206 -8.01 -27.77 4.40
C PRO A 206 -6.58 -28.02 3.97
N ALA A 207 -5.64 -27.63 4.84
CA ALA A 207 -4.21 -27.76 4.60
C ALA A 207 -3.97 -29.11 3.94
N THR A 208 -3.45 -29.08 2.72
CA THR A 208 -3.07 -30.28 1.98
C THR A 208 -2.33 -31.19 2.96
N ALA A 209 -2.82 -32.42 3.07
CA ALA A 209 -2.28 -33.46 3.95
C ALA A 209 -0.75 -33.41 3.95
N PRO A 210 -0.09 -33.71 5.09
CA PRO A 210 1.36 -33.59 5.21
C PRO A 210 2.04 -34.19 3.99
N ALA A 211 2.87 -33.38 3.33
CA ALA A 211 3.66 -33.84 2.20
C ALA A 211 4.33 -35.14 2.59
N ALA A 212 4.03 -36.21 1.84
CA ALA A 212 4.72 -37.47 2.00
C ALA A 212 6.23 -37.18 1.93
N ALA A 213 7.03 -37.93 2.72
CA ALA A 213 8.48 -37.78 2.71
C ALA A 213 9.02 -37.81 1.27
N PHE A 214 10.16 -37.15 1.02
CA PHE A 214 10.71 -36.91 -0.34
C PHE A 214 10.80 -38.19 -1.21
N ASP A 215 10.88 -39.35 -0.57
CA ASP A 215 10.94 -40.69 -1.13
C ASP A 215 9.57 -41.33 -1.47
N GLN A 216 8.46 -40.67 -1.18
CA GLN A 216 7.09 -41.19 -1.37
C GLN A 216 6.26 -40.45 -2.44
N GLY A 217 6.87 -39.49 -3.15
CA GLY A 217 6.23 -38.83 -4.30
C GLY A 217 6.30 -39.70 -5.56
N VAL A 218 5.19 -39.80 -6.31
CA VAL A 218 5.22 -40.35 -7.67
C VAL A 218 6.08 -39.42 -8.53
N LEU A 219 7.13 -39.95 -9.14
CA LEU A 219 8.01 -39.21 -10.06
C LEU A 219 7.16 -38.59 -11.18
N PRO A 220 7.07 -37.24 -11.27
CA PRO A 220 6.42 -36.63 -12.41
C PRO A 220 7.25 -36.98 -13.63
N THR A 221 6.63 -37.62 -14.63
CA THR A 221 7.30 -37.91 -15.90
C THR A 221 7.48 -36.58 -16.62
N PRO A 222 8.71 -36.05 -16.78
CA PRO A 222 8.88 -34.78 -17.45
C PRO A 222 8.47 -34.93 -18.91
N SER A 223 7.55 -34.09 -19.36
CA SER A 223 7.21 -33.96 -20.78
C SER A 223 8.42 -33.35 -21.50
N LEU A 224 9.24 -34.21 -22.11
CA LEU A 224 10.35 -33.77 -22.94
C LEU A 224 9.77 -33.20 -24.24
N ASN A 225 9.76 -31.88 -24.37
CA ASN A 225 9.53 -31.23 -25.66
C ASN A 225 10.66 -31.66 -26.61
N THR A 226 10.32 -32.45 -27.64
CA THR A 226 11.27 -32.78 -28.70
C THR A 226 11.55 -31.50 -29.48
N HIS A 227 12.68 -30.86 -29.19
CA HIS A 227 13.20 -29.80 -30.05
C HIS A 227 13.53 -30.42 -31.41
N THR A 228 12.66 -30.17 -32.40
CA THR A 228 12.93 -30.41 -33.81
C THR A 228 14.24 -29.70 -34.16
N GLY A 229 15.24 -30.46 -34.58
CA GLY A 229 16.58 -29.98 -34.86
C GLY A 229 16.59 -29.02 -36.06
N ALA A 230 16.53 -27.71 -35.80
CA ALA A 230 16.77 -26.70 -36.82
C ALA A 230 17.36 -25.38 -36.27
N ARG A 231 17.85 -25.34 -35.03
CA ARG A 231 18.53 -24.14 -34.50
C ARG A 231 19.71 -24.49 -33.60
N ARG A 232 20.66 -25.23 -34.17
CA ARG A 232 21.97 -25.48 -33.55
C ARG A 232 23.09 -25.18 -34.54
N LEU A 233 23.09 -23.96 -35.09
CA LEU A 233 24.26 -23.33 -35.71
C LEU A 233 24.23 -21.83 -35.36
N ALA A 234 24.45 -21.53 -34.09
CA ALA A 234 24.95 -20.23 -33.68
C ALA A 234 26.12 -20.51 -32.74
N THR A 235 27.32 -20.22 -33.23
CA THR A 235 28.59 -20.30 -32.52
C THR A 235 28.50 -19.47 -31.24
N PRO A 236 28.92 -19.97 -30.07
CA PRO A 236 28.97 -19.14 -28.87
C PRO A 236 29.92 -17.96 -29.09
N LEU A 237 29.40 -16.75 -28.84
CA LEU A 237 30.21 -15.52 -28.81
C LEU A 237 31.15 -15.63 -27.61
N GLY A 238 32.45 -15.43 -27.85
CA GLY A 238 33.53 -15.69 -26.91
C GLY A 238 33.40 -14.97 -25.57
N GLU A 239 33.88 -15.67 -24.54
CA GLU A 239 34.11 -15.21 -23.18
C GLU A 239 34.89 -13.88 -23.16
N ALA A 240 34.38 -12.89 -22.43
CA ALA A 240 35.03 -11.59 -22.29
C ALA A 240 36.26 -11.71 -21.39
N THR A 241 37.43 -11.35 -21.93
CA THR A 241 38.71 -11.35 -21.23
C THR A 241 38.68 -10.41 -20.02
N PRO A 242 39.14 -10.84 -18.83
CA PRO A 242 39.21 -9.97 -17.66
C PRO A 242 40.25 -8.85 -17.87
N ILE A 243 39.84 -7.61 -17.59
CA ILE A 243 40.67 -6.41 -17.69
C ILE A 243 41.66 -6.40 -16.52
N ARG A 244 42.96 -6.38 -16.84
CA ARG A 244 44.06 -6.26 -15.87
C ARG A 244 44.21 -4.78 -15.47
N PRO A 245 44.28 -4.43 -14.18
CA PRO A 245 44.58 -3.06 -13.76
C PRO A 245 46.05 -2.73 -14.06
N GLU A 246 46.25 -1.63 -14.78
CA GLU A 246 47.55 -1.05 -15.09
C GLU A 246 48.07 -0.32 -13.83
N ALA A 247 49.23 -0.76 -13.33
CA ALA A 247 49.91 -0.12 -12.22
C ALA A 247 50.51 1.20 -12.70
N ALA A 248 50.11 2.30 -12.06
CA ALA A 248 50.74 3.59 -12.24
C ALA A 248 52.15 3.57 -11.63
N SER A 249 53.16 3.61 -12.48
CA SER A 249 54.51 4.04 -12.12
C SER A 249 54.52 5.57 -12.06
N GLY A 250 54.67 6.12 -10.87
CA GLY A 250 55.06 7.51 -10.64
C GLY A 250 56.52 7.56 -10.20
N GLU A 251 57.23 8.57 -10.70
CA GLU A 251 58.64 8.94 -10.41
C GLU A 251 59.03 8.99 -8.93
#